data_AF-A0A7V3CFY7-F1
#
_entry.id   AF-A0A7V3CFY7-F1
#
_cell.length_a   1.000
_cell.length_b   1.000
_cell.length_c   1.000
_cell.angle_alpha   90.00
_cell.angle_beta   90.00
_cell.angle_gamma   90.00
#
_symmetry.space_group_name_H-M   'P 1'
#
loop_
_entity.id
_entity.type
_entity.pdbx_description
1 polymer ?
#
loop_
_entity_poly.entity_id
_entity_poly.type
_entity_poly.pdbx_seq_one_letter_code
_entity_poly.pdbx_strand_id
1 'polypeptide(L)'
;MRRIISLFFIYLNLCFAAACDRIEPLKVGDAVWAQWTPQLWYRGRIEAPCARGFKIRFDAQDEKCSPPAELAKDITPTRATLDPGMAVLAPGGPDSYRRAKVIAESGWKYEVEFEDGSRGSFSLKELRLPFAGQP
;
A
#
# COMPACT_ATOMS: atom_id res chain seq x y z
N MET A 1 -56.54 24.00 32.00
CA MET A 1 -55.88 24.65 30.86
C MET A 1 -54.63 23.86 30.50
N ARG A 2 -54.56 23.40 29.24
CA ARG A 2 -53.43 22.69 28.61
C ARG A 2 -52.24 23.62 28.46
N ARG A 3 -51.00 23.16 28.67
CA ARG A 3 -49.84 23.47 27.80
C ARG A 3 -48.83 22.32 27.80
N ILE A 4 -48.74 21.72 26.61
CA ILE A 4 -47.74 20.78 26.11
C ILE A 4 -46.51 21.62 25.72
N ILE A 5 -45.31 21.26 26.16
CA ILE A 5 -44.06 21.67 25.50
C ILE A 5 -43.19 20.44 25.35
N SER A 6 -43.43 19.75 24.23
CA SER A 6 -42.48 18.88 23.55
C SER A 6 -41.33 19.74 23.05
N LEU A 7 -40.07 19.36 23.32
CA LEU A 7 -38.92 19.88 22.58
C LEU A 7 -37.82 18.81 22.48
N PHE A 8 -37.84 18.15 21.32
CA PHE A 8 -36.70 17.81 20.48
C PHE A 8 -35.50 17.09 21.10
N PHE A 9 -35.54 15.76 20.96
CA PHE A 9 -34.36 14.91 20.80
C PHE A 9 -33.47 15.48 19.68
N ILE A 10 -32.34 16.08 20.05
CA ILE A 10 -31.25 16.39 19.11
C ILE A 10 -30.47 15.09 18.93
N TYR A 11 -30.85 14.31 17.93
CA TYR A 11 -30.00 13.26 17.38
C TYR A 11 -28.80 13.92 16.70
N LEU A 12 -27.69 13.99 17.42
CA LEU A 12 -26.39 14.34 16.86
C LEU A 12 -25.94 13.19 15.94
N ASN A 13 -26.37 13.24 14.68
CA ASN A 13 -25.84 12.41 13.61
C ASN A 13 -24.40 12.86 13.35
N LEU A 14 -23.42 12.23 14.02
CA LEU A 14 -22.06 12.19 13.52
C LEU A 14 -22.07 11.36 12.22
N CYS A 15 -22.22 12.04 11.09
CA CYS A 15 -21.69 11.51 9.83
C CYS A 15 -20.17 11.46 9.99
N PHE A 16 -19.63 10.31 10.40
CA PHE A 16 -18.23 10.01 10.14
C PHE A 16 -18.06 10.00 8.63
N ALA A 17 -17.48 11.08 8.10
CA ALA A 17 -16.97 11.10 6.75
C ALA A 17 -15.95 9.97 6.66
N ALA A 18 -16.33 8.86 6.02
CA ALA A 18 -15.38 7.88 5.57
C ALA A 18 -14.50 8.58 4.55
N ALA A 19 -13.35 9.10 4.99
CA ALA A 19 -12.24 9.38 4.12
C ALA A 19 -11.81 8.03 3.55
N CYS A 20 -12.45 7.64 2.45
CA CYS A 20 -11.93 6.58 1.61
C CYS A 20 -10.59 7.11 1.13
N ASP A 21 -9.50 6.66 1.75
CA ASP A 21 -8.12 7.01 1.38
C ASP A 21 -7.93 6.56 -0.08
N ARG A 22 -8.29 7.46 -1.00
CA ARG A 22 -8.16 7.20 -2.42
C ARG A 22 -6.68 7.37 -2.70
N ILE A 23 -5.99 6.24 -2.82
CA ILE A 23 -4.57 6.21 -3.19
C ILE A 23 -4.39 7.11 -4.41
N GLU A 24 -3.54 8.12 -4.29
CA GLU A 24 -3.29 9.02 -5.41
C GLU A 24 -2.84 8.21 -6.64
N PRO A 25 -3.30 8.55 -7.85
CA PRO A 25 -2.83 7.89 -9.06
C PRO A 25 -1.32 8.02 -9.23
N LEU A 26 -0.70 7.03 -9.87
CA LEU A 26 0.73 7.07 -10.22
C LEU A 26 1.00 8.22 -11.19
N LYS A 27 2.04 9.00 -10.94
CA LYS A 27 2.46 10.12 -11.79
C LYS A 27 3.97 10.21 -11.93
N VAL A 28 4.41 10.92 -12.97
CA VAL A 28 5.83 11.24 -13.17
C VAL A 28 6.38 11.95 -11.93
N GLY A 29 7.57 11.52 -11.50
CA GLY A 29 8.23 12.00 -10.30
C GLY A 29 7.93 11.17 -9.06
N ASP A 30 6.91 10.30 -9.03
CA ASP A 30 6.64 9.45 -7.86
C ASP A 30 7.79 8.46 -7.62
N ALA A 31 8.16 8.30 -6.34
CA ALA A 31 9.01 7.20 -5.90
C ALA A 31 8.18 5.92 -5.80
N VAL A 32 8.70 4.83 -6.34
CA VAL A 32 8.00 3.54 -6.46
C VAL A 32 8.93 2.38 -6.19
N TRP A 33 8.34 1.25 -5.80
CA TRP A 33 8.94 -0.06 -5.95
C TRP A 33 8.40 -0.67 -7.23
N ALA A 34 9.30 -1.09 -8.11
CA ALA A 34 8.96 -1.71 -9.37
C ALA A 34 9.47 -3.15 -9.41
N GLN A 35 8.63 -4.05 -9.91
CA GLN A 35 8.99 -5.44 -10.08
C GLN A 35 10.09 -5.58 -11.14
N TRP A 36 11.20 -6.25 -10.81
CA TRP A 36 12.28 -6.56 -11.75
C TRP A 36 12.16 -8.00 -12.25
N THR A 37 12.05 -8.95 -11.31
CA THR A 37 11.72 -10.36 -11.57
C THR A 37 10.40 -10.71 -10.90
N PRO A 38 9.80 -11.88 -11.18
CA PRO A 38 8.59 -12.32 -10.48
C PRO A 38 8.67 -12.18 -8.95
N GLN A 39 9.84 -12.38 -8.35
CA GLN A 39 10.01 -12.37 -6.89
C GLN A 39 10.59 -11.06 -6.34
N LEU A 40 11.33 -10.29 -7.14
CA LEU A 40 12.13 -9.17 -6.65
C LEU A 40 11.61 -7.82 -7.14
N TRP A 41 11.51 -6.90 -6.19
CA TRP A 41 11.10 -5.52 -6.39
C TRP A 41 12.21 -4.59 -5.95
N TYR A 42 12.48 -3.58 -6.76
CA TYR A 42 13.54 -2.60 -6.51
C TYR A 42 12.98 -1.20 -6.56
N ARG A 43 13.61 -0.31 -5.80
CA ARG A 43 13.21 1.08 -5.70
C ARG A 43 13.65 1.87 -6.93
N GLY A 44 12.81 2.82 -7.31
CA GLY A 44 13.10 3.77 -8.38
C GLY A 44 12.12 4.93 -8.41
N ARG A 45 12.11 5.64 -9.54
CA ARG A 45 11.25 6.79 -9.79
C ARG A 45 10.60 6.70 -11.17
N ILE A 46 9.34 7.12 -11.26
CA ILE A 46 8.67 7.27 -12.56
C ILE A 46 9.28 8.46 -13.30
N GLU A 47 9.93 8.20 -14.44
CA GLU A 47 10.50 9.26 -15.30
C GLU A 47 9.51 9.76 -16.35
N ALA A 48 8.76 8.85 -16.97
CA ALA A 48 7.91 9.17 -18.12
C ALA A 48 6.83 8.09 -18.32
N PRO A 49 5.76 8.35 -19.08
CA PRO A 49 4.92 7.29 -19.63
C PRO A 49 5.69 6.46 -20.67
N CYS A 50 5.29 5.19 -20.85
CA CYS A 50 5.79 4.30 -21.89
C CYS A 50 4.62 3.46 -22.46
N ALA A 51 4.87 2.65 -23.48
CA ALA A 51 3.83 1.89 -24.19
C ALA A 51 2.95 0.99 -23.29
N ARG A 52 3.47 0.52 -22.15
CA ARG A 52 2.78 -0.41 -21.24
C ARG A 52 2.36 0.21 -19.91
N GLY A 53 2.67 1.48 -19.68
CA GLY A 53 2.53 2.13 -18.37
C GLY A 53 3.58 3.20 -18.15
N PHE A 54 4.51 2.96 -17.24
CA PHE A 54 5.49 3.95 -16.80
C PHE A 54 6.94 3.46 -17.02
N LYS A 55 7.78 4.35 -17.53
CA LYS A 55 9.24 4.20 -17.54
C LYS A 55 9.77 4.51 -16.13
N ILE A 56 10.39 3.52 -15.51
CA ILE A 56 11.01 3.62 -14.19
C ILE A 56 12.52 3.72 -14.35
N ARG A 57 13.12 4.70 -13.66
CA ARG A 57 14.56 4.73 -13.38
C ARG A 57 14.80 4.13 -12.02
N PHE A 58 15.55 3.04 -11.94
CA PHE A 58 15.94 2.44 -10.68
C PHE A 58 17.05 3.25 -10.01
N ASP A 59 17.16 3.13 -8.69
CA ASP A 59 18.23 3.78 -7.91
C ASP A 59 19.64 3.30 -8.36
N ALA A 60 19.72 2.12 -8.98
CA ALA A 60 20.93 1.56 -9.62
C ALA A 60 21.20 2.05 -11.06
N GLN A 61 20.49 3.08 -11.53
CA GLN A 61 20.58 3.71 -12.87
C GLN A 61 19.97 2.93 -14.04
N ASP A 62 19.60 1.66 -13.86
CA ASP A 62 18.86 0.89 -14.85
C ASP A 62 17.46 1.46 -15.11
N GLU A 63 16.86 1.05 -16.24
CA GLU A 63 15.50 1.47 -16.63
C GLU A 63 14.61 0.29 -17.01
N LYS A 64 13.30 0.41 -16.75
CA LYS A 64 12.30 -0.54 -17.23
C LYS A 64 10.96 0.12 -17.50
N CYS A 65 10.27 -0.30 -18.56
CA CYS A 65 8.86 0.03 -18.80
C CYS A 65 7.95 -0.97 -18.06
N SER A 66 7.28 -0.50 -17.01
CA SER A 66 6.46 -1.32 -16.11
C SER A 66 4.99 -0.89 -16.14
N PRO A 67 4.03 -1.84 -16.26
CA PRO A 67 2.61 -1.56 -16.11
C PRO A 67 2.28 -1.25 -14.64
N PRO A 68 1.14 -0.59 -14.37
CA PRO A 68 0.72 -0.29 -12.99
C PRO A 68 0.72 -1.50 -12.06
N ALA A 69 0.35 -2.69 -12.55
CA ALA A 69 0.32 -3.90 -11.74
C ALA A 69 1.70 -4.37 -11.24
N GLU A 70 2.78 -3.93 -11.88
CA GLU A 70 4.18 -4.19 -11.51
C GLU A 70 4.76 -3.05 -10.65
N LEU A 71 3.93 -2.16 -10.11
CA LEU A 71 4.34 -0.99 -9.35
C LEU A 71 3.68 -0.95 -7.97
N ALA A 72 4.38 -0.32 -7.02
CA ALA A 72 3.87 0.03 -5.70
C ALA A 72 4.40 1.43 -5.36
N LYS A 73 3.54 2.34 -4.88
CA LYS A 73 4.03 3.64 -4.40
C LYS A 73 4.95 3.43 -3.20
N ASP A 74 6.03 4.20 -3.11
CA ASP A 74 6.93 4.20 -1.95
C ASP A 74 6.32 5.02 -0.80
N ILE A 75 5.16 4.58 -0.32
CA ILE A 75 4.39 5.19 0.76
C ILE A 75 4.19 4.13 1.84
N THR A 76 4.40 4.54 3.10
CA THR A 76 4.13 3.69 4.26
C THR A 76 2.61 3.48 4.40
N PRO A 77 2.11 2.22 4.42
CA PRO A 77 0.69 1.95 4.65
C PRO A 77 0.26 2.39 6.05
N THR A 78 -1.04 2.61 6.21
CA THR A 78 -1.64 2.85 7.52
C THR A 78 -2.13 1.51 8.10
N ARG A 79 -2.27 1.44 9.43
CA ARG A 79 -2.79 0.22 10.09
C ARG A 79 -4.16 -0.20 9.55
N ALA A 80 -5.00 0.78 9.25
CA ALA A 80 -6.34 0.57 8.71
C ALA A 80 -6.35 -0.06 7.29
N THR A 81 -5.21 -0.12 6.62
CA THR A 81 -5.07 -0.72 5.27
C THR A 81 -4.46 -2.12 5.30
N LEU A 82 -4.08 -2.65 6.47
CA LEU A 82 -3.37 -3.91 6.61
C LEU A 82 -4.15 -4.92 7.46
N ASP A 83 -5.04 -5.65 6.79
CA ASP A 83 -5.70 -6.81 7.38
C ASP A 83 -4.94 -8.12 7.11
N PRO A 84 -5.04 -9.13 8.00
CA PRO A 84 -4.63 -10.48 7.66
C PRO A 84 -5.28 -10.95 6.36
N GLY A 85 -4.48 -11.46 5.44
CA GLY A 85 -4.92 -11.79 4.09
C GLY A 85 -4.36 -10.88 3.02
N MET A 86 -4.02 -9.63 3.37
CA MET A 86 -3.60 -8.61 2.40
C MET A 86 -2.25 -8.91 1.79
N ALA A 87 -2.15 -8.70 0.47
CA ALA A 87 -0.89 -8.76 -0.26
C ALA A 87 -0.07 -7.49 0.01
N VAL A 88 1.19 -7.67 0.35
CA VAL A 88 2.14 -6.59 0.65
C VAL A 88 3.48 -6.87 -0.03
N LEU A 89 4.33 -5.84 -0.09
CA LEU A 89 5.76 -5.99 -0.31
C LEU A 89 6.48 -5.82 1.03
N ALA A 90 7.43 -6.71 1.31
CA ALA A 90 8.26 -6.68 2.52
C ALA A 90 9.75 -6.88 2.16
N PRO A 91 10.69 -6.45 3.01
CA PRO A 91 12.12 -6.63 2.76
C PRO A 91 12.47 -8.12 2.60
N GLY A 92 13.14 -8.44 1.49
CA GLY A 92 13.55 -9.81 1.16
C GLY A 92 15.06 -9.96 0.90
N GLY A 93 15.79 -8.85 0.95
CA GLY A 93 17.24 -8.73 0.78
C GLY A 93 17.71 -7.32 1.13
N PRO A 94 19.01 -7.00 0.96
CA PRO A 94 19.58 -5.70 1.34
C PRO A 94 18.85 -4.50 0.71
N ASP A 95 18.56 -4.59 -0.60
CA ASP A 95 17.97 -3.50 -1.38
C ASP A 95 16.73 -3.95 -2.18
N SER A 96 16.14 -5.08 -1.79
CA SER A 96 15.03 -5.69 -2.52
C SER A 96 13.86 -6.04 -1.62
N TYR A 97 12.68 -5.84 -2.20
CA TYR A 97 11.42 -6.25 -1.59
C TYR A 97 10.89 -7.47 -2.31
N ARG A 98 10.12 -8.28 -1.60
CA ARG A 98 9.42 -9.46 -2.10
C ARG A 98 7.95 -9.38 -1.79
N ARG A 99 7.11 -10.00 -2.62
CA ARG A 99 5.70 -10.19 -2.29
C ARG A 99 5.54 -11.11 -1.09
N ALA A 100 4.65 -10.71 -0.21
CA ALA A 100 4.23 -11.46 0.95
C ALA A 100 2.74 -11.25 1.22
N LYS A 101 2.20 -12.05 2.14
CA LYS A 101 0.85 -11.95 2.64
C LYS A 101 0.88 -11.65 4.13
N VAL A 102 0.11 -10.68 4.59
CA VAL A 102 -0.05 -10.43 6.03
C VAL A 102 -0.78 -11.64 6.64
N ILE A 103 -0.21 -12.25 7.68
CA ILE A 103 -0.80 -13.40 8.37
C ILE A 103 -1.28 -13.04 9.79
N ALA A 104 -0.66 -12.06 10.44
CA ALA A 104 -1.08 -11.58 11.76
C ALA A 104 -0.55 -10.17 12.03
N GLU A 105 -1.23 -9.44 12.93
CA GLU A 105 -0.69 -8.26 13.61
C GLU A 105 -0.29 -8.65 15.04
N SER A 106 0.93 -8.28 15.45
CA SER A 106 1.47 -8.56 16.79
C SER A 106 2.12 -7.29 17.36
N GLY A 107 1.37 -6.58 18.20
CA GLY A 107 1.83 -5.36 18.85
C GLY A 107 2.06 -4.21 17.86
N TRP A 108 3.31 -3.97 17.48
CA TRP A 108 3.73 -2.90 16.54
C TRP A 108 4.30 -3.46 15.23
N LYS A 109 4.22 -4.78 15.05
CA LYS A 109 4.74 -5.48 13.89
C LYS A 109 3.66 -6.30 13.22
N TYR A 110 3.89 -6.58 11.96
CA TYR A 110 3.08 -7.45 11.12
C TYR A 110 3.89 -8.68 10.78
N GLU A 111 3.30 -9.84 11.03
CA GLU A 111 3.82 -11.10 10.53
C GLU A 111 3.35 -11.28 9.10
N VAL A 112 4.30 -11.63 8.23
CA VAL A 112 4.04 -11.88 6.82
C VAL A 112 4.60 -13.24 6.41
N GLU A 113 3.96 -13.85 5.42
CA GLU A 113 4.42 -15.08 4.77
C GLU A 113 4.75 -14.77 3.30
N PHE A 114 5.97 -15.09 2.89
CA PHE A 114 6.43 -14.93 1.51
C PHE A 114 5.95 -16.10 0.64
N GLU A 115 6.03 -15.94 -0.69
CA GLU A 115 5.62 -16.98 -1.65
C GLU A 115 6.36 -18.32 -1.52
N ASP A 116 7.55 -18.33 -0.90
CA ASP A 116 8.32 -19.56 -0.63
C ASP A 116 7.97 -20.23 0.72
N GLY A 117 6.96 -19.71 1.43
CA GLY A 117 6.54 -20.18 2.76
C GLY A 117 7.40 -19.68 3.91
N SER A 118 8.48 -18.93 3.64
CA SER A 118 9.24 -18.27 4.70
C SER A 118 8.43 -17.15 5.35
N ARG A 119 8.77 -16.80 6.60
CA ARG A 119 8.05 -15.81 7.39
C ARG A 119 8.96 -14.68 7.85
N GLY A 120 8.39 -13.50 8.01
CA GLY A 120 9.08 -12.33 8.55
C GLY A 120 8.18 -11.49 9.44
N SER A 121 8.79 -10.64 10.27
CA SER A 121 8.09 -9.72 11.17
C SER A 121 8.60 -8.30 10.96
N PHE A 122 7.74 -7.43 10.44
CA PHE A 122 8.12 -6.10 9.96
C PHE A 122 7.25 -5.00 10.56
N SER A 123 7.81 -3.81 10.70
CA SER A 123 7.05 -2.60 11.04
C SER A 123 6.31 -2.06 9.82
N LEU A 124 5.32 -1.18 10.04
CA LEU A 124 4.61 -0.48 8.95
C LEU A 124 5.56 0.19 7.95
N LYS A 125 6.64 0.80 8.44
CA LYS A 125 7.61 1.56 7.62
C LYS A 125 8.36 0.68 6.63
N GLU A 126 8.39 -0.62 6.86
CA GLU A 126 9.07 -1.60 6.01
C GLU A 126 8.12 -2.26 5.01
N LEU A 127 6.81 -2.02 5.11
CA LEU A 127 5.82 -2.61 4.20
C LEU A 127 5.39 -1.62 3.11
N ARG A 128 5.03 -2.13 1.94
CA ARG A 128 4.40 -1.36 0.86
C ARG A 128 3.21 -2.11 0.30
N LEU A 129 2.24 -1.38 -0.26
CA LEU A 129 1.08 -1.97 -0.92
C LEU A 129 1.32 -2.05 -2.43
N PRO A 130 1.30 -3.25 -3.05
CA PRO A 130 1.32 -3.36 -4.50
C PRO A 130 0.08 -2.68 -5.09
N PHE A 131 0.25 -1.94 -6.18
CA PHE A 131 -0.86 -1.21 -6.82
C PHE A 131 -1.96 -2.16 -7.33
N ALA A 132 -1.59 -3.38 -7.73
CA ALA A 132 -2.54 -4.43 -8.12
C ALA A 132 -3.33 -5.07 -6.96
N GLY A 133 -2.97 -4.80 -5.70
CA GLY A 133 -3.60 -5.40 -4.52
C GLY A 133 -4.59 -4.48 -3.81
N GLN A 134 -5.01 -3.40 -4.47
CA GLN A 134 -5.94 -2.43 -3.91
C GLN A 134 -7.37 -2.81 -4.33
N PRO A 135 -8.35 -2.82 -3.40
CA PRO A 135 -9.75 -3.09 -3.72
C PRO A 135 -10.33 -2.08 -4.70
#